data_AF-A0A9E1PXI2-F1
#
_entry.id   AF-A0A9E1PXI2-F1
#
_cell.length_a   1.000
_cell.length_b   1.000
_cell.length_c   1.000
_cell.angle_alpha   90.00
_cell.angle_beta   90.00
_cell.angle_gamma   90.00
#
_symmetry.space_group_name_H-M   'P 1'
#
loop_
_entity.id
_entity.type
_entity.pdbx_description
1 polymer ?
#
loop_
_entity_poly.entity_id
_entity_poly.type
_entity_poly.pdbx_seq_one_letter_code
_entity_poly.pdbx_strand_id
1 'polypeptide(L)' 'MTYEFYYWPWIQGRGEVVRLALEYAGASYVDVGRGSEDDGQGVAAIR' A
#
# COMPACT_ATOMS: atom_id res chain seq x y z
N MET A 1 -11.72 -0.84 11.10
CA MET A 1 -10.66 -1.84 10.89
C MET A 1 -9.91 -1.40 9.65
N THR A 2 -8.60 -1.17 9.75
CA THR A 2 -7.80 -0.60 8.65
C THR A 2 -7.14 -1.75 7.92
N TYR A 3 -7.30 -1.80 6.59
CA TYR A 3 -6.64 -2.83 5.79
C TYR A 3 -5.17 -2.48 5.58
N GLU A 4 -4.29 -3.46 5.68
CA GLU A 4 -2.92 -3.30 5.22
C GLU A 4 -2.83 -3.70 3.75
N PHE A 5 -2.38 -2.77 2.92
CA PHE A 5 -2.30 -2.95 1.48
C PHE A 5 -0.89 -3.35 1.07
N TYR A 6 -0.73 -4.65 0.80
CA TYR A 6 0.51 -5.24 0.29
C TYR A 6 0.42 -5.44 -1.24
N TYR A 7 1.41 -4.94 -1.96
CA TYR A 7 1.57 -5.11 -3.41
C TYR A 7 3.04 -4.94 -3.76
N TRP A 8 3.46 -5.24 -4.99
CA TRP A 8 4.85 -5.00 -5.44
C TRP A 8 5.09 -3.51 -5.77
N PRO A 9 5.74 -2.70 -4.91
CA PRO A 9 5.92 -1.27 -5.14
C PRO A 9 6.89 -0.96 -6.28
N TRP A 10 7.80 -1.88 -6.62
CA TRP A 10 8.81 -1.69 -7.67
C TRP A 10 8.29 -1.95 -9.09
N ILE A 11 7.06 -2.44 -9.25
CA ILE A 11 6.43 -2.60 -10.57
C ILE A 11 5.45 -1.45 -10.75
N GLN A 12 5.76 -0.53 -11.68
CA GLN A 12 4.92 0.64 -11.95
C GLN A 12 3.46 0.22 -12.22
N GLY A 13 2.51 0.92 -11.59
CA GLY A 13 1.07 0.72 -11.79
C GLY A 13 0.44 -0.47 -11.05
N ARG A 14 1.22 -1.40 -10.46
CA ARG A 14 0.67 -2.61 -9.80
C ARG A 14 -0.27 -2.33 -8.62
N GLY A 15 -0.04 -1.25 -7.88
CA GLY A 15 -0.87 -0.88 -6.73
C GLY A 15 -1.96 0.15 -7.04
N GLU A 16 -1.89 0.80 -8.20
CA GLU A 16 -2.69 2.01 -8.46
C GLU A 16 -4.18 1.73 -8.59
N VAL A 17 -4.56 0.70 -9.35
CA VAL A 17 -5.98 0.35 -9.55
C VAL A 17 -6.66 0.00 -8.22
N VAL A 18 -5.96 -0.75 -7.35
CA VAL A 18 -6.51 -1.15 -6.04
C VAL A 18 -6.58 0.05 -5.10
N ARG A 19 -5.54 0.90 -5.08
CA ARG A 19 -5.54 2.12 -4.26
C ARG A 19 -6.68 3.06 -4.65
N LEU A 20 -6.90 3.29 -5.94
CA LEU A 20 -8.01 4.09 -6.43
C LEU A 20 -9.37 3.49 -6.05
N ALA A 21 -9.51 2.16 -6.07
CA ALA A 21 -10.74 1.50 -5.63
C ALA A 21 -10.98 1.67 -4.12
N LEU A 22 -9.93 1.56 -3.30
CA LEU A 22 -10.01 1.79 -1.85
C LEU A 22 -10.36 3.24 -1.53
N GLU A 23 -9.74 4.20 -2.22
CA GLU A 23 -10.04 5.63 -2.10
C GLU A 23 -11.48 5.93 -2.52
N TYR A 24 -11.93 5.41 -3.68
CA TYR A 24 -13.31 5.59 -4.16
C TYR A 24 -14.35 4.99 -3.20
N ALA A 25 -14.04 3.84 -2.58
CA ALA A 25 -14.90 3.19 -1.61
C ALA A 25 -14.88 3.86 -0.22
N GLY A 26 -13.99 4.84 0.02
CA GLY A 26 -13.80 5.45 1.34
C GLY A 26 -13.25 4.46 2.37
N ALA A 27 -12.58 3.39 1.93
CA ALA A 27 -12.04 2.38 2.82
C ALA A 27 -10.77 2.90 3.51
N SER A 28 -10.67 2.71 4.82
CA SER A 28 -9.43 2.98 5.55
C SER A 28 -8.39 1.90 5.25
N TYR A 29 -7.20 2.30 4.77
CA TYR A 29 -6.08 1.40 4.52
C TYR A 29 -4.73 2.03 4.88
N VAL A 30 -3.72 1.20 5.12
CA VAL A 30 -2.30 1.55 5.23
C VAL A 30 -1.61 1.02 3.98
N ASP A 31 -0.95 1.90 3.22
CA ASP A 31 -0.11 1.51 2.09
C ASP A 31 1.27 1.07 2.61
N VAL A 32 1.43 -0.23 2.87
CA VAL A 32 2.66 -0.78 3.44
C VAL A 32 3.82 -0.65 2.47
N GLY A 33 3.58 -0.66 1.16
CA GLY A 33 4.64 -0.50 0.17
C GLY A 33 5.19 0.92 0.04
N ARG A 34 4.44 1.94 0.48
CA ARG A 34 4.80 3.37 0.39
C ARG A 34 5.08 4.06 1.74
N GLY A 35 4.88 3.36 2.86
CA GLY A 35 5.18 3.89 4.18
C GLY A 35 6.66 4.09 4.49
N SER A 36 6.95 4.66 5.66
CA SER A 36 8.31 4.88 6.14
C SER A 36 8.97 3.58 6.61
N GLU A 37 10.28 3.46 6.38
CA GLU A 37 11.07 2.34 6.90
C GLU A 37 11.15 2.34 8.44
N ASP A 38 11.14 3.52 9.07
CA ASP A 38 11.09 3.66 10.53
C ASP A 38 9.82 3.05 11.15
N ASP A 39 8.72 3.03 10.39
CA ASP A 39 7.46 2.41 10.77
C ASP A 39 7.38 0.93 10.37
N GLY A 40 8.50 0.34 9.91
CA GLY A 40 8.55 -1.03 9.41
C GLY A 40 7.82 -1.23 8.08
N GLN A 41 7.62 -0.16 7.30
CA GLN A 41 6.96 -0.16 6.00
C GLN A 41 7.98 0.08 4.87
N GLY A 42 7.49 0.31 3.66
CA GLY A 42 8.31 0.56 2.47
C GLY A 42 8.74 -0.72 1.76
N VAL A 43 9.68 -0.59 0.81
CA VAL A 43 10.12 -1.71 -0.04
C VAL A 43 10.68 -2.88 0.78
N ALA A 44 11.38 -2.59 1.88
CA ALA A 44 11.96 -3.62 2.75
C ALA A 44 10.90 -4.50 3.44
N ALA A 45 9.71 -3.96 3.72
CA ALA A 45 8.62 -4.68 4.36
C ALA A 45 7.89 -5.68 3.44
N ILE A 46 8.08 -5.55 2.13
CA ILE A 46 7.44 -6.36 1.10
C ILE A 46 8.41 -7.39 0.46
N ARG A 47 9.71 -7.30 0.80
CA ARG A 47 10.78 -8.09 0.17
C ARG A 47 11.06 -9.43 0.87
#